data_AF-A0A1G4G795-F1
#
_entry.id   AF-A0A1G4G795-F1
#
_cell.length_a   1.000
_cell.length_b   1.000
_cell.length_c   1.000
_cell.angle_alpha   90.00
_cell.angle_beta   90.00
_cell.angle_gamma   90.00
#
_symmetry.space_group_name_H-M   'P 1'
#
loop_
_entity.id
_entity.type
_entity.pdbx_description
1 polymer ?
#
loop_
_entity_poly.entity_id
_entity_poly.type
_entity_poly.pdbx_seq_one_letter_code
_entity_poly.pdbx_strand_id
1 'polypeptide(L)'
;MFKKSDSHSQLDLFSSPTEYFRGSKKKEYLKDGSWHNLFRKEVVMRVDENIFSVLYSEGNGAPNASIRVLVGMMILKEGQGWSDRQLFSECGYNLLTRSALGLMSLEDAEPVPSTY
;
A
#
# COMPACT_ATOMS: atom_id res chain seq x y z
N MET A 1 -11.53 -13.78 8.04
CA MET A 1 -12.33 -12.74 8.74
C MET A 1 -12.07 -11.36 8.12
N PHE A 2 -13.09 -10.52 7.96
CA PHE A 2 -12.92 -9.14 7.45
C PHE A 2 -12.24 -8.27 8.51
N LYS A 3 -11.19 -7.55 8.11
CA LYS A 3 -10.52 -6.57 8.95
C LYS A 3 -10.32 -5.30 8.14
N LYS A 4 -11.02 -4.24 8.53
CA LYS A 4 -10.83 -2.92 7.94
C LYS A 4 -9.43 -2.41 8.26
N SER A 5 -8.78 -1.78 7.27
CA SER A 5 -7.44 -1.24 7.45
C SER A 5 -7.49 0.04 8.29
N ASP A 6 -6.52 0.19 9.20
CA ASP A 6 -6.42 1.41 10.01
C ASP A 6 -6.02 2.60 9.13
N SER A 7 -6.65 3.75 9.38
CA SER A 7 -6.34 5.01 8.72
C SER A 7 -5.09 5.67 9.30
N HIS A 8 -4.76 5.35 10.56
CA HIS A 8 -3.62 5.92 11.28
C HIS A 8 -2.71 4.82 11.81
N SER A 9 -2.00 4.16 10.89
CA SER A 9 -0.89 3.28 11.29
C SER A 9 0.24 4.14 11.86
N GLN A 10 0.63 3.84 13.09
CA GLN A 10 1.86 4.37 13.65
C GLN A 10 3.03 3.79 12.83
N LEU A 11 3.88 4.68 12.33
CA LEU A 11 5.10 4.27 11.65
C LEU A 11 6.07 3.72 12.67
N ASP A 12 6.62 2.55 12.40
CA ASP A 12 7.69 2.01 13.20
C ASP A 12 8.99 2.82 12.97
N LEU A 13 9.69 3.09 14.06
CA LEU A 13 10.84 3.99 14.11
C LEU A 13 12.06 3.41 13.37
N PHE A 14 12.21 2.08 13.35
CA PHE A 14 13.40 1.43 12.80
C PHE A 14 13.20 0.88 11.39
N SER A 15 11.97 0.56 11.01
CA SER A 15 11.67 0.01 9.69
C SER A 15 11.19 1.05 8.66
N SER A 16 10.94 2.30 9.06
CA SER A 16 10.55 3.36 8.12
C SER A 16 11.74 3.86 7.29
N PRO A 17 11.65 3.85 5.94
CA PRO A 17 12.68 4.40 5.06
C PRO A 17 12.98 5.89 5.32
N THR A 18 12.02 6.64 5.89
CA THR A 18 12.15 8.08 6.14
C THR A 18 13.24 8.42 7.15
N GLU A 19 13.59 7.49 8.03
CA GLU A 19 14.67 7.68 9.02
C GLU A 19 16.05 7.57 8.38
N TYR A 20 16.17 6.82 7.29
CA TYR A 20 17.43 6.65 6.56
C TYR A 20 17.67 7.72 5.49
N PHE A 21 16.62 8.38 5.01
CA PHE A 21 16.76 9.45 4.01
C PHE A 21 17.40 10.72 4.58
N ARG A 22 18.33 11.30 3.82
CA ARG A 22 19.01 12.56 4.17
C ARG A 22 18.75 13.65 3.13
N GLY A 23 18.69 14.90 3.59
CA GLY A 23 18.67 16.08 2.73
C GLY A 23 17.47 16.16 1.78
N SER A 24 17.74 16.36 0.50
CA SER A 24 16.73 16.54 -0.55
C SER A 24 15.84 15.32 -0.75
N LYS A 25 16.39 14.09 -0.65
CA LYS A 25 15.63 12.85 -0.83
C LYS A 25 14.49 12.72 0.17
N LYS A 26 14.72 13.06 1.45
CA LYS A 26 13.67 13.04 2.48
C LYS A 26 12.57 14.06 2.17
N LYS A 27 12.95 15.26 1.74
CA LYS A 27 12.00 16.32 1.36
C LYS A 27 11.13 15.91 0.17
N GLU A 28 11.72 15.28 -0.83
CA GLU A 28 11.01 14.84 -2.03
C GLU A 28 10.04 13.69 -1.72
N TYR A 29 10.50 12.70 -0.95
CA TYR A 29 9.66 11.59 -0.50
C TYR A 29 8.46 12.06 0.34
N LEU A 30 8.66 13.03 1.23
CA LEU A 30 7.62 13.58 2.11
C LEU A 30 6.81 14.71 1.48
N LYS A 31 7.10 15.11 0.24
CA LYS A 31 6.39 16.21 -0.41
C LYS A 31 4.94 15.83 -0.66
N ASP A 32 3.99 16.56 -0.07
CA ASP A 32 2.55 16.24 -0.20
C ASP A 32 2.05 16.27 -1.65
N GLY A 33 2.65 17.10 -2.50
CA GLY A 33 2.31 17.20 -3.93
C GLY A 33 3.02 16.18 -4.83
N SER A 34 3.78 15.24 -4.27
CA SER A 34 4.36 14.15 -5.06
C SER A 34 3.29 13.14 -5.46
N TRP A 35 3.45 12.50 -6.63
CA TRP A 35 2.43 11.62 -7.19
C TRP A 35 2.06 10.47 -6.24
N HIS A 36 3.03 9.89 -5.53
CA HIS A 36 2.81 8.76 -4.63
C HIS A 36 2.01 9.19 -3.40
N ASN A 37 2.32 10.35 -2.81
CA ASN A 37 1.57 10.87 -1.66
C ASN A 37 0.15 11.27 -2.05
N LEU A 38 -0.03 11.89 -3.22
CA LEU A 38 -1.34 12.22 -3.77
C LEU A 38 -2.16 10.96 -4.06
N PHE A 39 -1.56 9.95 -4.69
CA PHE A 39 -2.23 8.68 -4.97
C PHE A 39 -2.68 8.00 -3.68
N ARG A 40 -1.80 7.93 -2.68
CA ARG A 40 -2.16 7.37 -1.37
C ARG A 40 -3.35 8.11 -0.76
N LYS A 41 -3.27 9.44 -0.69
CA LYS A 41 -4.28 10.28 -0.02
C LYS A 41 -5.63 10.26 -0.74
N GLU A 42 -5.62 10.39 -2.06
CA GLU A 42 -6.83 10.65 -2.85
C GLU A 42 -7.47 9.36 -3.38
N VAL A 43 -6.69 8.29 -3.52
CA VAL A 43 -7.16 6.99 -4.05
C VAL A 43 -7.17 5.94 -2.94
N VAL A 44 -6.00 5.50 -2.46
CA VAL A 44 -5.89 4.34 -1.55
C VAL A 44 -6.65 4.56 -0.24
N MET A 45 -6.49 5.73 0.38
CA MET A 45 -7.15 6.05 1.65
C MET A 45 -8.65 6.31 1.53
N ARG A 46 -9.18 6.45 0.31
CA ARG A 46 -10.61 6.68 0.05
C ARG A 46 -11.38 5.44 -0.36
N VAL A 47 -10.71 4.29 -0.49
CA VAL A 47 -11.38 3.02 -0.77
C VAL A 47 -12.24 2.63 0.43
N ASP A 48 -13.55 2.52 0.23
CA ASP A 48 -14.45 1.97 1.24
C ASP A 48 -14.37 0.44 1.26
N GLU A 49 -13.59 -0.10 2.21
CA GLU A 49 -13.41 -1.56 2.34
C GLU A 49 -14.69 -2.28 2.80
N ASN A 50 -15.67 -1.56 3.37
CA ASN A 50 -16.88 -2.19 3.92
C ASN A 50 -17.73 -2.87 2.84
N ILE A 51 -17.69 -2.39 1.60
CA ILE A 51 -18.44 -2.98 0.48
C ILE A 51 -18.03 -4.42 0.19
N PHE A 52 -16.80 -4.80 0.59
CA PHE A 52 -16.26 -6.14 0.39
C PHE A 52 -16.47 -7.05 1.60
N SER A 53 -17.05 -6.56 2.70
CA SER A 53 -17.26 -7.35 3.92
C SER A 53 -18.05 -8.64 3.67
N VAL A 54 -18.99 -8.62 2.72
CA VAL A 54 -19.79 -9.78 2.30
C VAL A 54 -18.97 -10.93 1.69
N LEU A 55 -17.73 -10.66 1.27
CA LEU A 55 -16.82 -11.67 0.72
C LEU A 55 -16.08 -12.45 1.80
N TYR A 56 -16.26 -12.10 3.08
CA TYR A 56 -15.54 -12.68 4.20
C TYR A 56 -16.48 -13.45 5.13
N SER A 57 -16.01 -14.60 5.64
CA SER A 57 -16.66 -15.32 6.73
C SER A 57 -16.41 -14.66 8.08
N GLU A 58 -17.44 -14.63 8.94
CA GLU A 58 -17.41 -13.99 10.25
C GLU A 58 -16.49 -14.68 11.26
N GLY A 59 -16.38 -16.01 11.22
CA GLY A 59 -15.70 -16.80 12.28
C GLY A 59 -14.56 -17.71 11.84
N ASN A 60 -14.35 -17.91 10.54
CA ASN A 60 -13.33 -18.82 10.01
C ASN A 60 -12.38 -18.12 9.04
N GLY A 61 -11.11 -18.53 9.03
CA GLY A 61 -10.07 -18.10 8.07
C GLY A 61 -9.08 -17.06 8.58
N ALA A 62 -7.91 -16.99 7.93
CA ALA A 62 -6.86 -16.01 8.22
C ALA A 62 -7.30 -14.57 7.84
N PRO A 63 -6.67 -13.53 8.40
CA PRO A 63 -6.83 -12.17 7.89
C PRO A 63 -6.24 -12.08 6.47
N ASN A 64 -7.02 -11.60 5.51
CA ASN A 64 -6.49 -11.36 4.16
C ASN A 64 -5.67 -10.07 4.12
N ALA A 65 -4.95 -9.89 3.02
CA ALA A 65 -4.31 -8.63 2.67
C ALA A 65 -5.31 -7.46 2.66
N SER A 66 -4.81 -6.26 2.94
CA SER A 66 -5.59 -5.03 2.95
C SER A 66 -6.27 -4.80 1.60
N ILE A 67 -7.59 -4.60 1.61
CA ILE A 67 -8.38 -4.48 0.37
C ILE A 67 -8.03 -3.19 -0.36
N ARG A 68 -7.82 -2.10 0.38
CA ARG A 68 -7.37 -0.84 -0.22
C ARG A 68 -6.01 -0.96 -0.92
N VAL A 69 -5.12 -1.80 -0.42
CA VAL A 69 -3.81 -2.07 -1.05
C VAL A 69 -4.01 -2.86 -2.34
N LEU A 70 -4.84 -3.91 -2.32
CA LEU A 70 -5.16 -4.69 -3.52
C LEU A 70 -5.79 -3.81 -4.62
N VAL A 71 -6.76 -2.98 -4.27
CA VAL A 71 -7.40 -2.03 -5.19
C VAL A 71 -6.38 -1.01 -5.71
N GLY A 72 -5.55 -0.46 -4.82
CA GLY A 72 -4.47 0.46 -5.22
C GLY A 72 -3.48 -0.17 -6.20
N MET A 73 -3.09 -1.43 -5.96
CA MET A 73 -2.20 -2.19 -6.85
C MET A 73 -2.83 -2.40 -8.23
N MET A 74 -4.12 -2.77 -8.31
CA MET A 74 -4.83 -2.90 -9.59
C MET A 74 -4.86 -1.58 -10.36
N ILE A 75 -5.16 -0.47 -9.68
CA ILE A 75 -5.20 0.85 -10.32
C ILE A 75 -3.80 1.25 -10.83
N LEU A 76 -2.74 1.01 -10.06
CA LEU A 76 -1.37 1.31 -10.48
C LEU A 76 -0.93 0.44 -11.65
N LYS A 77 -1.26 -0.86 -11.62
CA LYS A 77 -0.96 -1.79 -12.69
C LYS A 77 -1.54 -1.31 -14.01
N GLU A 78 -2.85 -1.05 -14.05
CA GLU A 78 -3.54 -0.62 -15.27
C GLU A 78 -3.13 0.80 -15.67
N GLY A 79 -2.97 1.71 -14.71
CA GLY A 79 -2.58 3.11 -14.97
C GLY A 79 -1.16 3.26 -15.52
N GLN A 80 -0.24 2.36 -15.18
CA GLN A 80 1.14 2.34 -15.68
C GLN A 80 1.37 1.34 -16.81
N GLY A 81 0.38 0.50 -17.14
CA GLY A 81 0.51 -0.56 -18.13
C GLY A 81 1.49 -1.67 -17.71
N TRP A 82 1.57 -1.96 -16.41
CA TRP A 82 2.47 -2.98 -15.88
C TRP A 82 1.94 -4.39 -16.09
N SER A 83 2.84 -5.33 -16.38
CA SER A 83 2.57 -6.75 -16.19
C SER A 83 2.50 -7.09 -14.69
N ASP A 84 1.87 -8.21 -14.32
CA ASP A 84 1.84 -8.66 -12.93
C ASP A 84 3.24 -8.80 -12.33
N ARG A 85 4.19 -9.33 -13.11
CA ARG A 85 5.59 -9.43 -12.69
C ARG A 85 6.21 -8.06 -12.37
N GLN A 86 5.93 -7.06 -13.18
CA GLN A 86 6.42 -5.69 -12.93
C GLN A 86 5.75 -5.09 -11.70
N LEU A 87 4.44 -5.26 -11.54
CA LEU A 87 3.71 -4.80 -10.36
C LEU A 87 4.35 -5.32 -9.07
N PHE A 88 4.60 -6.64 -8.97
CA PHE A 88 5.22 -7.20 -7.78
C PHE A 88 6.65 -6.71 -7.57
N SER A 89 7.43 -6.52 -8.64
CA SER A 89 8.77 -5.92 -8.54
C SER A 89 8.72 -4.48 -8.01
N GLU A 90 7.79 -3.67 -8.51
CA GLU A 90 7.61 -2.29 -8.08
C GLU A 90 7.11 -2.22 -6.63
N CYS A 91 6.18 -3.08 -6.23
CA CYS A 91 5.70 -3.15 -4.85
C CYS A 91 6.76 -3.68 -3.87
N GLY A 92 7.62 -4.59 -4.30
CA GLY A 92 8.68 -5.14 -3.45
C GLY A 92 9.86 -4.19 -3.24
N TYR A 93 10.25 -3.44 -4.28
CA TYR A 93 11.54 -2.73 -4.27
C TYR A 93 11.46 -1.21 -4.46
N ASN A 94 10.38 -0.68 -5.05
CA ASN A 94 10.26 0.75 -5.30
C ASN A 94 9.59 1.46 -4.11
N LEU A 95 10.39 2.22 -3.36
CA LEU A 95 9.94 2.94 -2.16
C LEU A 95 8.82 3.96 -2.46
N LEU A 96 8.80 4.56 -3.65
CA LEU A 96 7.73 5.49 -4.02
C LEU A 96 6.42 4.74 -4.28
N THR A 97 6.47 3.61 -4.98
CA THR A 97 5.31 2.74 -5.21
C THR A 97 4.76 2.20 -3.90
N ARG A 98 5.65 1.73 -3.00
CA ARG A 98 5.28 1.30 -1.64
C ARG A 98 4.59 2.41 -0.86
N SER A 99 5.17 3.62 -0.89
CA SER A 99 4.56 4.79 -0.27
C SER A 99 3.18 5.11 -0.84
N ALA A 100 3.00 4.99 -2.17
CA ALA A 100 1.72 5.20 -2.84
C ALA A 100 0.63 4.23 -2.34
N LEU A 101 1.01 2.99 -2.05
CA LEU A 101 0.12 1.96 -1.49
C LEU A 101 -0.07 2.06 0.02
N GLY A 102 0.66 2.96 0.70
CA GLY A 102 0.64 3.07 2.15
C GLY A 102 1.45 2.00 2.88
N LEU A 103 2.34 1.30 2.17
CA LEU A 103 3.35 0.39 2.73
C LEU A 103 4.55 1.25 3.13
N MET A 104 4.58 1.67 4.39
CA MET A 104 5.51 2.68 4.88
C MET A 104 6.70 2.08 5.64
N SER A 105 6.60 0.82 6.03
CA SER A 105 7.71 0.03 6.57
C SER A 105 8.35 -0.83 5.47
N LEU A 106 9.65 -1.11 5.59
CA LEU A 106 10.33 -2.12 4.78
C LEU A 106 9.89 -3.55 5.13
N GLU A 107 9.28 -3.75 6.30
CA GLU A 107 8.77 -5.03 6.77
C GLU A 107 7.31 -5.26 6.36
N ASP A 108 6.61 -4.21 5.90
CA ASP A 108 5.24 -4.34 5.41
C ASP A 108 5.22 -5.32 4.23
N ALA A 109 4.54 -6.45 4.42
CA ALA A 109 4.38 -7.44 3.38
C ALA A 109 3.41 -6.94 2.31
N GLU A 110 3.89 -6.86 1.07
CA GLU A 110 3.00 -6.73 -0.07
C GLU A 110 2.09 -7.98 -0.20
N PRO A 111 0.88 -7.83 -0.77
CA PRO A 111 0.04 -8.98 -1.08
C PRO A 111 0.80 -9.99 -1.94
N VAL A 112 0.64 -11.29 -1.65
CA VAL A 112 1.33 -12.34 -2.40
C VAL A 112 0.63 -12.64 -3.72
N PRO A 113 1.36 -13.07 -4.77
CA PRO A 113 0.78 -13.34 -6.09
C PRO A 113 -0.36 -14.35 -6.11
N SER A 114 -0.42 -15.28 -5.15
CA SER A 114 -1.50 -16.26 -5.05
C SER A 114 -2.81 -15.70 -4.50
N THR A 115 -2.78 -14.50 -3.91
CA THR A 115 -3.92 -13.84 -3.27
C THR A 115 -4.26 -12.49 -3.90
N TYR A 116 -3.60 -12.14 -5.00
CA TYR A 116 -3.82 -10.93 -5.79
C TYR A 116 -4.91 -11.16 -6.84
#